data_AF-A0A1E4LJP8-F1
#
_entry.id   AF-A0A1E4LJP8-F1
#
_cell.length_a   1.000
_cell.length_b   1.000
_cell.length_c   1.000
_cell.angle_alpha   90.00
_cell.angle_beta   90.00
_cell.angle_gamma   90.00
#
_symmetry.space_group_name_H-M   'P 1'
#
loop_
_entity.id
_entity.type
_entity.pdbx_description
1 polymer ?
#
loop_
_entity_poly.entity_id
_entity_poly.type
_entity_poly.pdbx_seq_one_letter_code
_entity_poly.pdbx_strand_id
1 'polypeptide(L)'
;MLAVDTNVVIRFLANDNAAQHKRAVALFRAHDIWLTKTVLLESEWVLRSAFGFGAGDIAQAFRGLIHLPNVHCEDRSAMSSAIDALAAGMDFADALHFVCSGQADEGFARFDARFVKRARKHWPDTVIRVP
;
A
#
# COMPACT_ATOMS: atom_id res chain seq x y z
N MET A 1 -16.45 -9.46 -8.72
CA MET A 1 -15.35 -8.52 -8.46
C MET A 1 -14.25 -8.81 -9.47
N LEU A 2 -13.66 -7.79 -10.05
CA LEU A 2 -12.60 -7.87 -11.05
C LEU A 2 -11.26 -7.55 -10.37
N ALA A 3 -10.37 -8.53 -10.30
CA ALA A 3 -9.01 -8.30 -9.84
C ALA A 3 -8.26 -7.43 -10.86
N VAL A 4 -7.54 -6.42 -10.37
CA VAL A 4 -6.73 -5.52 -11.19
C VAL A 4 -5.26 -5.69 -10.86
N ASP A 5 -4.44 -5.58 -11.90
CA ASP A 5 -2.98 -5.63 -11.81
C ASP A 5 -2.39 -4.23 -11.54
N THR A 6 -1.12 -4.18 -11.14
CA THR A 6 -0.36 -2.95 -10.87
C THR A 6 -0.44 -1.98 -12.03
N ASN A 7 -0.28 -2.46 -13.27
CA ASN A 7 -0.35 -1.57 -14.44
C ASN A 7 -1.71 -0.84 -14.55
N VAL A 8 -2.83 -1.49 -14.24
CA VAL A 8 -4.15 -0.86 -14.28
C VAL A 8 -4.28 0.19 -13.18
N VAL A 9 -3.79 -0.11 -11.97
CA VAL A 9 -3.78 0.84 -10.83
C VAL A 9 -2.93 2.06 -11.17
N ILE A 10 -1.74 1.88 -11.75
CA ILE A 10 -0.87 2.99 -12.15
C ILE A 10 -1.55 3.87 -13.21
N ARG A 11 -2.17 3.27 -14.24
CA ARG A 11 -2.91 4.05 -15.25
C ARG A 11 -4.10 4.79 -14.66
N PHE A 12 -4.73 4.23 -13.64
CA PHE A 12 -5.81 4.90 -12.92
C PHE A 12 -5.30 6.11 -12.13
N LEU A 13 -4.19 5.97 -11.38
CA LEU A 13 -3.69 6.99 -10.46
C LEU A 13 -2.84 8.09 -11.13
N ALA A 14 -1.92 7.73 -12.03
CA ALA A 14 -0.87 8.63 -12.50
C ALA A 14 -1.23 9.41 -13.77
N ASN A 15 -2.24 8.97 -14.54
CA ASN A 15 -2.64 9.55 -15.84
C ASN A 15 -1.45 9.83 -16.79
N ASP A 16 -0.46 8.93 -16.79
CA ASP A 16 0.76 9.08 -17.60
C ASP A 16 0.54 8.72 -19.08
N ASN A 17 -0.48 7.91 -19.35
CA ASN A 17 -0.94 7.57 -20.69
C ASN A 17 -2.44 7.86 -20.80
N ALA A 18 -2.81 8.93 -21.51
CA ALA A 18 -4.20 9.39 -21.58
C ALA A 18 -5.19 8.34 -22.12
N ALA A 19 -4.77 7.50 -23.07
CA ALA A 19 -5.64 6.46 -23.64
C ALA A 19 -5.88 5.31 -22.64
N GLN A 20 -4.83 4.86 -21.97
CA GLN A 20 -4.94 3.81 -20.96
C GLN A 20 -5.59 4.32 -19.67
N HIS A 21 -5.37 5.58 -19.28
CA HIS A 21 -6.04 6.21 -18.14
C HIS A 21 -7.56 6.23 -18.35
N LYS A 22 -8.04 6.69 -19.51
CA LYS A 22 -9.48 6.66 -19.84
C LYS A 22 -10.07 5.25 -19.72
N ARG A 23 -9.33 4.23 -20.18
CA ARG A 23 -9.75 2.82 -20.08
C ARG A 23 -9.77 2.33 -18.63
N ALA A 24 -8.77 2.67 -17.83
CA ALA A 24 -8.71 2.32 -16.42
C ALA A 24 -9.85 2.98 -15.64
N VAL A 25 -10.13 4.27 -15.87
CA VAL A 25 -11.27 4.99 -15.25
C VAL A 25 -12.60 4.34 -15.65
N ALA A 26 -12.79 4.00 -16.93
CA ALA A 26 -13.99 3.31 -17.37
C ALA A 26 -14.16 1.94 -16.69
N LEU A 27 -13.09 1.17 -16.56
CA LEU A 27 -13.07 -0.12 -15.86
C LEU A 27 -13.46 0.04 -14.38
N PHE A 28 -12.86 1.01 -13.67
CA PHE A 28 -13.20 1.32 -12.28
C PHE A 28 -14.63 1.85 -12.11
N ARG A 29 -15.27 2.41 -13.14
CA ARG A 29 -16.69 2.81 -13.08
C ARG A 29 -17.66 1.66 -13.34
N ALA A 30 -17.23 0.66 -14.11
CA ALA A 30 -18.10 -0.42 -14.60
C ALA A 30 -18.09 -1.68 -13.71
N HIS A 31 -17.09 -1.83 -12.84
CA HIS A 31 -16.88 -3.07 -12.09
C HIS A 31 -16.59 -2.82 -10.61
N ASP A 32 -17.02 -3.75 -9.76
CA ASP A 32 -16.45 -3.89 -8.41
C ASP A 32 -15.03 -4.43 -8.52
N ILE A 33 -14.07 -3.72 -7.95
CA ILE A 33 -12.64 -3.99 -8.08
C ILE A 33 -12.14 -4.79 -6.87
N TRP A 34 -11.31 -5.80 -7.14
CA TRP A 34 -10.57 -6.53 -6.12
C TRP A 34 -9.08 -6.14 -6.15
N LEU A 35 -8.56 -5.69 -5.02
CA LEU A 35 -7.20 -5.20 -4.86
C LEU A 35 -6.45 -6.02 -3.82
N THR A 36 -5.37 -6.69 -4.25
CA THR A 36 -4.50 -7.48 -3.38
C THR A 36 -3.41 -6.65 -2.72
N LYS A 37 -2.86 -7.15 -1.61
CA LYS A 37 -1.73 -6.53 -0.90
C LYS A 37 -0.52 -6.31 -1.81
N THR A 38 -0.21 -7.30 -2.66
CA THR A 38 0.94 -7.29 -3.56
C THR A 38 0.82 -6.25 -4.68
N VAL A 39 -0.37 -6.05 -5.23
CA VAL A 39 -0.62 -5.00 -6.23
C VAL A 39 -0.42 -3.61 -5.61
N LEU A 40 -0.86 -3.37 -4.38
CA LEU A 40 -0.63 -2.10 -3.70
C LEU A 40 0.86 -1.90 -3.35
N LEU A 41 1.54 -2.98 -2.95
CA LEU A 41 2.98 -3.02 -2.70
C LEU A 41 3.80 -2.63 -3.93
N GLU A 42 3.55 -3.28 -5.06
CA GLU A 42 4.26 -2.98 -6.30
C GLU A 42 3.88 -1.59 -6.84
N SER A 43 2.60 -1.19 -6.70
CA SER A 43 2.16 0.16 -7.09
C SER A 43 2.92 1.25 -6.32
N GLU A 44 3.21 1.08 -5.03
CA GLU A 44 4.00 2.05 -4.26
C GLU A 44 5.39 2.19 -4.87
N TRP A 45 6.03 1.04 -5.11
CA TRP A 45 7.37 1.00 -5.66
C TRP A 45 7.42 1.66 -7.04
N VAL A 46 6.45 1.40 -7.92
CA VAL A 46 6.38 2.04 -9.25
C VAL A 46 6.15 3.55 -9.14
N LEU A 47 5.19 4.00 -8.33
CA LEU A 47 4.89 5.43 -8.14
C LEU A 47 6.10 6.19 -7.58
N ARG A 48 6.83 5.59 -6.63
CA ARG A 48 8.02 6.21 -6.06
C ARG A 48 9.21 6.18 -7.01
N SER A 49 9.53 5.03 -7.59
CA SER A 49 10.78 4.83 -8.35
C SER A 49 10.70 5.34 -9.80
N ALA A 50 9.60 5.07 -10.50
CA ALA A 50 9.45 5.44 -11.91
C ALA A 50 8.82 6.82 -12.09
N PHE A 51 7.92 7.24 -11.20
CA PHE A 51 7.22 8.52 -11.29
C PHE A 51 7.75 9.59 -10.33
N GLY A 52 8.58 9.23 -9.34
CA GLY A 52 9.17 10.18 -8.41
C GLY A 52 8.18 10.79 -7.40
N PHE A 53 7.01 10.17 -7.19
CA PHE A 53 6.04 10.66 -6.22
C PHE A 53 6.55 10.56 -4.78
N GLY A 54 6.21 11.55 -3.95
CA GLY A 54 6.53 11.57 -2.53
C GLY A 54 5.65 10.59 -1.73
N ALA A 55 6.16 10.11 -0.60
CA ALA A 55 5.43 9.18 0.28
C ALA A 55 4.06 9.71 0.73
N GLY A 56 3.93 11.02 0.98
CA GLY A 56 2.67 11.66 1.34
C GLY A 56 1.63 11.62 0.21
N ASP A 57 2.06 11.91 -1.02
CA ASP A 57 1.19 11.88 -2.20
C ASP A 57 0.71 10.46 -2.50
N ILE A 58 1.62 9.48 -2.41
CA ILE A 58 1.29 8.07 -2.59
C ILE A 58 0.30 7.61 -1.52
N ALA A 59 0.56 7.94 -0.25
CA ALA A 59 -0.36 7.59 0.83
C ALA A 59 -1.74 8.23 0.62
N GLN A 60 -1.82 9.50 0.20
CA GLN A 60 -3.10 10.15 -0.11
C GLN A 60 -3.83 9.46 -1.26
N ALA A 61 -3.12 9.15 -2.36
CA ALA A 61 -3.68 8.44 -3.51
C ALA A 61 -4.20 7.05 -3.12
N PHE A 62 -3.44 6.30 -2.32
CA PHE A 62 -3.84 4.97 -1.84
C PHE A 62 -5.02 5.04 -0.88
N ARG A 63 -5.06 6.01 0.05
CA ARG A 63 -6.26 6.25 0.88
C ARG A 63 -7.48 6.49 0.01
N GLY A 64 -7.37 7.35 -1.00
CA GLY A 64 -8.46 7.60 -1.94
C GLY A 64 -8.91 6.34 -2.67
N LEU A 65 -7.95 5.58 -3.23
CA LEU A 65 -8.19 4.34 -3.97
C LEU A 65 -8.94 3.31 -3.13
N ILE A 66 -8.46 2.99 -1.93
CA ILE A 66 -9.08 1.94 -1.13
C ILE A 66 -10.46 2.37 -0.62
N HIS A 67 -10.72 3.66 -0.39
CA HIS A 67 -12.02 4.15 0.08
C HIS A 67 -13.05 4.36 -1.03
N LEU A 68 -12.73 4.07 -2.30
CA LEU A 68 -13.73 4.05 -3.36
C LEU A 68 -14.81 2.99 -3.03
N PRO A 69 -16.10 3.31 -3.24
CA PRO A 69 -17.21 2.47 -2.79
C PRO A 69 -17.23 1.09 -3.45
N ASN A 70 -16.65 0.96 -4.64
CA ASN A 70 -16.59 -0.27 -5.41
C ASN A 70 -15.20 -0.93 -5.37
N VAL A 71 -14.26 -0.44 -4.55
CA VAL A 71 -12.94 -1.06 -4.38
C VAL A 71 -12.94 -1.89 -3.11
N HIS A 72 -12.64 -3.17 -3.25
CA HIS A 72 -12.53 -4.11 -2.16
C HIS A 72 -11.11 -4.62 -2.05
N CYS A 73 -10.63 -4.70 -0.82
CA CYS A 73 -9.26 -5.06 -0.51
C CYS A 73 -9.19 -6.47 0.06
N GLU A 74 -8.15 -7.21 -0.30
CA GLU A 74 -7.81 -8.49 0.32
C GLU A 74 -7.79 -8.41 1.85
N ASP A 75 -7.27 -7.30 2.39
CA ASP A 75 -7.28 -7.00 3.82
C ASP A 75 -7.23 -5.48 4.00
N ARG A 76 -8.41 -4.87 4.07
CA ARG A 76 -8.54 -3.42 4.19
C ARG A 76 -7.84 -2.87 5.44
N SER A 77 -7.91 -3.59 6.55
CA SER A 77 -7.32 -3.15 7.81
C SER A 77 -5.80 -3.09 7.68
N ALA A 78 -5.17 -4.18 7.21
CA ALA A 78 -3.73 -4.22 7.05
C ALA A 78 -3.21 -3.19 6.05
N MET A 79 -3.89 -3.06 4.91
CA MET A 79 -3.53 -2.09 3.87
C MET A 79 -3.66 -0.65 4.36
N SER A 80 -4.72 -0.33 5.11
CA SER A 80 -4.90 1.01 5.70
C SER A 80 -3.80 1.34 6.71
N SER A 81 -3.47 0.40 7.62
CA SER A 81 -2.38 0.59 8.58
C SER A 81 -1.02 0.78 7.90
N ALA A 82 -0.74 0.04 6.82
CA ALA A 82 0.49 0.23 6.05
C ALA A 82 0.54 1.60 5.34
N ILE A 83 -0.61 2.09 4.82
CA ILE A 83 -0.71 3.42 4.22
C ILE A 83 -0.48 4.52 5.28
N ASP A 84 -1.00 4.35 6.49
CA ASP A 84 -0.77 5.30 7.59
C ASP A 84 0.70 5.34 8.03
N ALA A 85 1.37 4.18 8.06
CA ALA A 85 2.80 4.10 8.31
C ALA A 85 3.64 4.76 7.19
N LEU A 86 3.25 4.60 5.92
CA LEU A 86 3.87 5.31 4.78
C LEU A 86 3.73 6.82 4.94
N ALA A 87 2.55 7.31 5.31
CA ALA A 87 2.32 8.74 5.58
C ALA A 87 3.17 9.25 6.75
N ALA A 88 3.49 8.39 7.72
CA ALA A 88 4.41 8.67 8.83
C ALA A 88 5.91 8.53 8.45
N GLY A 89 6.21 8.25 7.18
CA GLY A 89 7.57 8.18 6.63
C GLY A 89 8.27 6.84 6.84
N MET A 90 7.54 5.74 7.06
CA MET A 90 8.09 4.39 6.91
C MET A 90 8.10 3.97 5.44
N ASP A 91 9.01 3.05 5.08
CA ASP A 91 8.92 2.37 3.79
C ASP A 91 7.65 1.50 3.76
N PHE A 92 6.92 1.52 2.64
CA PHE A 92 5.61 0.87 2.55
C PHE A 92 5.72 -0.65 2.61
N ALA A 93 6.72 -1.24 1.94
CA ALA A 93 6.94 -2.68 1.96
C ALA A 93 7.21 -3.17 3.38
N ASP A 94 8.07 -2.43 4.07
CA ASP A 94 8.41 -2.69 5.45
C ASP A 94 7.21 -2.62 6.40
N ALA A 95 6.39 -1.59 6.26
CA ALA A 95 5.16 -1.44 7.02
C ALA A 95 4.16 -2.57 6.72
N LEU A 96 3.97 -2.91 5.45
CA LEU A 96 3.01 -3.94 5.05
C LEU A 96 3.44 -5.34 5.52
N HIS A 97 4.72 -5.69 5.41
CA HIS A 97 5.26 -6.94 5.95
C HIS A 97 5.00 -7.05 7.45
N PHE A 98 5.29 -5.98 8.19
CA PHE A 98 5.09 -5.93 9.63
C PHE A 98 3.63 -6.09 10.01
N VAL A 99 2.72 -5.33 9.40
CA VAL A 99 1.29 -5.41 9.71
C VAL A 99 0.71 -6.79 9.36
N CYS A 100 1.13 -7.38 8.24
CA CYS A 100 0.67 -8.72 7.85
C CYS A 100 1.25 -9.84 8.72
N SER A 101 2.31 -9.56 9.50
CA SER A 101 2.91 -10.52 10.43
C SER A 101 2.18 -10.59 11.78
N GLY A 102 1.04 -9.89 11.96
CA GLY A 102 0.33 -9.80 13.24
C GLY A 102 -0.16 -11.12 13.85
N GLN A 103 -0.14 -12.24 13.11
CA GLN A 103 -0.42 -13.58 13.61
C GLN A 103 0.82 -14.31 14.17
N ALA A 104 2.01 -13.72 14.09
CA ALA A 104 3.23 -14.31 14.62
C ALA A 104 3.36 -14.02 16.13
N ASP A 105 3.15 -15.05 16.95
CA ASP A 105 3.12 -14.91 18.42
C ASP A 105 4.47 -14.48 19.03
N GLU A 106 5.58 -14.80 18.36
CA GLU A 106 6.91 -14.42 18.83
C GLU A 106 7.32 -13.00 18.42
N GLY A 107 6.56 -12.35 17.54
CA GLY A 107 6.85 -11.01 17.01
C GLY A 107 7.54 -11.00 15.64
N PHE A 108 8.07 -9.85 15.25
CA PHE A 108 8.65 -9.61 13.92
C PHE A 108 10.17 -9.43 14.00
N ALA A 109 10.93 -10.32 13.34
CA ALA A 109 12.39 -10.31 13.35
C ALA A 109 12.98 -9.43 12.23
N ARG A 110 13.92 -8.54 12.55
CA ARG A 110 14.54 -7.65 11.57
C ARG A 110 15.91 -7.11 12.01
N PHE A 111 16.82 -6.88 11.05
CA PHE A 111 18.13 -6.24 11.28
C PHE A 111 18.14 -4.71 11.18
N ASP A 112 17.17 -4.08 10.52
CA ASP A 112 17.17 -2.62 10.31
C ASP A 112 16.72 -1.84 11.56
N ALA A 113 17.69 -1.24 12.25
CA ALA A 113 17.47 -0.39 13.43
C ALA A 113 16.60 0.85 13.16
N ARG A 114 16.61 1.40 11.93
CA ARG A 114 15.79 2.58 11.59
C ARG A 114 14.31 2.20 11.58
N PHE A 115 13.96 1.06 10.99
CA PHE A 115 12.63 0.51 11.07
C PHE A 115 12.21 0.28 12.52
N VAL A 116 13.02 -0.41 13.33
CA VAL A 116 12.66 -0.70 14.74
C VAL A 116 12.26 0.56 15.50
N LYS A 117 13.04 1.64 15.34
CA LYS A 117 12.74 2.93 15.97
C LYS A 117 11.42 3.53 15.50
N ARG A 118 11.12 3.49 14.20
CA ARG A 118 9.88 4.03 13.63
C ARG A 118 8.67 3.17 14.00
N ALA A 119 8.80 1.86 13.92
CA ALA A 119 7.75 0.92 14.25
C ALA A 119 7.35 1.02 15.73
N ARG A 120 8.30 1.08 16.68
CA ARG A 120 7.98 1.31 18.11
C ARG A 120 7.28 2.63 18.38
N LYS A 121 7.49 3.66 17.54
CA LYS A 121 6.76 4.94 17.64
C LYS A 121 5.33 4.82 17.11
N HIS A 122 5.12 4.04 16.06
CA HIS A 122 3.85 3.93 15.36
C HIS A 122 2.94 2.83 15.94
N TRP A 123 3.53 1.72 16.38
CA TRP A 123 2.92 0.57 17.03
C TRP A 123 3.66 0.29 18.36
N PRO A 124 3.31 0.96 19.47
CA PRO A 124 4.08 0.88 20.71
C PRO A 124 4.09 -0.50 21.37
N ASP A 125 3.02 -1.28 21.21
CA ASP A 125 2.84 -2.58 21.87
C ASP A 125 3.43 -3.76 21.07
N THR A 126 4.21 -3.48 20.02
CA THR A 126 4.75 -4.54 19.17
C THR A 126 6.00 -5.21 19.72
N VAL A 127 6.11 -6.52 19.51
CA VAL A 127 7.34 -7.28 19.72
C VAL A 127 8.16 -7.28 18.42
N ILE A 128 9.28 -6.55 18.41
CA ILE A 128 10.28 -6.58 17.32
C ILE A 128 11.57 -7.16 17.86
N ARG A 129 12.07 -8.21 17.20
CA ARG A 129 13.31 -8.89 17.54
C ARG A 129 14.43 -8.48 16.60
N VAL A 130 15.63 -8.28 17.13
CA VAL A 130 16.86 -8.17 16.36
C VAL A 130 17.66 -9.42 16.67
N PRO A 131 17.63 -10.44 15.78
CA PRO A 131 18.41 -11.67 15.95
C PRO A 131 19.91 -11.43 15.98
#